data_AF-A0A2D7W8I7-F1
#
_entry.id   AF-A0A2D7W8I7-F1
#
_cell.length_a   1.000
_cell.length_b   1.000
_cell.length_c   1.000
_cell.angle_alpha   90.00
_cell.angle_beta   90.00
_cell.angle_gamma   90.00
#
_symmetry.space_group_name_H-M   'P 1'
#
loop_
_entity.id
_entity.type
_entity.pdbx_description
1 polymer ?
#
loop_
_entity_poly.entity_id
_entity_poly.type
_entity_poly.pdbx_seq_one_letter_code
_entity_poly.pdbx_strand_id
1 'polypeptide(L)'
;MQPKDELQRLARLVDMNKKRLDEIEFQLERLQNVVEEHQSALHSIQAISSSNKGHIPIGAGVMIPLNSESEPSTLVDLGSGVFAEKSHEDTTQLLIKRSNELEDLQSKLLNEREQLTHLITTNSEEFEKLAQVFSSQQEQNQSAGDESEKELQKSPRKPRRRFGSELTLDD
;
A
#
# COMPACT_ATOMS: atom_id res chain seq x y z
N MET A 1 31.01 -10.88 4.48
CA MET A 1 29.72 -11.45 4.05
C MET A 1 29.81 -11.74 2.57
N GLN A 2 29.14 -12.77 2.05
CA GLN A 2 29.15 -13.05 0.61
C GLN A 2 28.25 -12.03 -0.11
N PRO A 3 28.66 -11.46 -1.25
CA PRO A 3 27.89 -10.43 -1.98
C PRO A 3 26.48 -10.89 -2.39
N LYS A 4 26.27 -12.21 -2.53
CA LYS A 4 24.95 -12.83 -2.75
C LYS A 4 24.00 -12.67 -1.56
N ASP A 5 24.50 -12.75 -0.33
CA ASP A 5 23.69 -12.63 0.89
C ASP A 5 23.19 -11.20 1.06
N GLU A 6 24.00 -10.21 0.66
CA GLU A 6 23.67 -8.78 0.72
C GLU A 6 22.60 -8.40 -0.30
N LEU A 7 22.69 -8.90 -1.55
CA LEU A 7 21.64 -8.74 -2.56
C LEU A 7 20.30 -9.35 -2.11
N GLN A 8 20.32 -10.55 -1.54
CA GLN A 8 19.10 -11.19 -1.03
C GLN A 8 18.49 -10.42 0.15
N ARG A 9 19.33 -9.85 1.03
CA ARG A 9 18.87 -9.01 2.13
C ARG A 9 18.18 -7.76 1.62
N LEU A 10 18.79 -7.08 0.65
CA LEU A 10 18.27 -5.83 0.09
C LEU A 10 16.96 -6.04 -0.67
N ALA A 11 16.85 -7.12 -1.44
CA ALA A 11 15.59 -7.52 -2.09
C ALA A 11 14.47 -7.74 -1.07
N ARG A 12 14.74 -8.47 0.03
CA ARG A 12 13.76 -8.66 1.11
C ARG A 12 13.33 -7.34 1.76
N LEU A 13 14.26 -6.41 1.96
CA LEU A 13 13.94 -5.10 2.53
C LEU A 13 13.05 -4.27 1.60
N VAL A 14 13.33 -4.27 0.29
CA VAL A 14 12.47 -3.62 -0.71
C VAL A 14 11.07 -4.21 -0.69
N ASP A 15 10.95 -5.55 -0.70
CA ASP A 15 9.65 -6.22 -0.68
C ASP A 15 8.86 -5.95 0.60
N MET A 16 9.51 -5.94 1.76
CA MET A 16 8.89 -5.58 3.04
C MET A 16 8.41 -4.13 3.05
N ASN A 17 9.23 -3.20 2.56
CA ASN A 17 8.87 -1.79 2.51
C ASN A 17 7.71 -1.54 1.53
N LYS A 18 7.66 -2.24 0.39
CA LYS A 18 6.52 -2.17 -0.55
C LYS A 18 5.23 -2.62 0.11
N LYS A 19 5.22 -3.75 0.82
CA LYS A 19 4.03 -4.21 1.56
C LYS A 19 3.57 -3.18 2.59
N ARG A 20 4.51 -2.58 3.33
CA ARG A 20 4.17 -1.54 4.30
C ARG A 20 3.64 -0.28 3.62
N LEU A 21 4.15 0.07 2.44
CA LEU A 21 3.63 1.18 1.65
C LEU A 21 2.18 0.92 1.25
N ASP A 22 1.87 -0.27 0.73
CA ASP A 22 0.50 -0.67 0.37
C ASP A 22 -0.46 -0.58 1.58
N GLU A 23 -0.01 -1.00 2.76
CA GLU A 23 -0.78 -0.89 4.00
C GLU A 23 -1.07 0.56 4.40
N ILE A 24 -0.08 1.47 4.24
CA ILE A 24 -0.28 2.90 4.52
C ILE A 24 -1.22 3.54 3.50
N GLU A 25 -1.11 3.17 2.23
CA GLU A 25 -2.02 3.67 1.18
C GLU A 25 -3.46 3.27 1.46
N PHE A 26 -3.70 2.02 1.86
CA PHE A 26 -5.01 1.56 2.29
C PHE A 26 -5.54 2.32 3.51
N GLN A 27 -4.68 2.58 4.50
CA GLN A 27 -5.07 3.37 5.67
C GLN A 27 -5.40 4.82 5.32
N LEU A 28 -4.66 5.44 4.38
CA LEU A 28 -4.93 6.79 3.88
C LEU A 28 -6.28 6.89 3.18
N GLU A 29 -6.61 5.93 2.31
CA GLU A 29 -7.92 5.87 1.64
C GLU A 29 -9.05 5.73 2.66
N ARG A 30 -8.89 4.82 3.63
CA ARG A 30 -9.88 4.65 4.70
C ARG A 30 -10.05 5.92 5.53
N LEU A 31 -8.95 6.62 5.82
CA LEU A 31 -8.97 7.88 6.57
C LEU A 31 -9.69 8.99 5.79
N GLN A 32 -9.48 9.07 4.47
CA GLN A 32 -10.17 10.04 3.61
C GLN A 32 -11.69 9.86 3.67
N ASN A 33 -12.18 8.62 3.57
CA ASN A 33 -13.61 8.34 3.69
C ASN A 33 -14.18 8.80 5.04
N VAL A 34 -13.44 8.61 6.13
CA VAL A 34 -13.86 9.05 7.48
C VAL A 34 -13.86 10.57 7.59
N VAL A 35 -12.87 11.26 7.01
CA VAL A 35 -12.83 12.74 6.98
C VAL A 35 -14.04 13.29 6.20
N GLU A 36 -14.35 12.73 5.03
CA GLU A 36 -15.51 13.13 4.24
C GLU A 36 -16.83 12.91 4.99
N GLU A 37 -16.96 11.79 5.69
CA GLU A 37 -18.12 11.49 6.55
C GLU A 37 -18.28 12.56 7.65
N HIS A 38 -17.19 12.92 8.33
CA HIS A 38 -17.20 13.96 9.37
C HIS A 38 -17.56 15.34 8.82
N GLN A 39 -17.04 15.71 7.64
CA GLN A 39 -17.37 16.97 6.99
C GLN A 39 -18.85 17.03 6.57
N SER A 40 -19.38 15.92 6.04
CA SER A 40 -20.80 15.81 5.68
C SER A 40 -21.71 15.91 6.91
N ALA A 41 -21.35 15.27 8.02
CA ALA A 41 -22.06 15.39 9.28
C ALA A 41 -22.05 16.83 9.82
N LEU A 42 -20.90 17.50 9.77
CA LEU A 42 -20.77 18.90 10.19
C LEU A 42 -21.63 19.83 9.34
N HIS A 43 -21.61 19.65 8.02
CA HIS A 43 -22.45 20.43 7.11
C HIS A 43 -23.95 20.21 7.39
N SER A 44 -24.34 18.98 7.68
CA SER A 44 -25.72 18.62 8.01
C SER A 44 -26.19 19.28 9.31
N ILE A 45 -25.38 19.24 10.37
CA ILE A 45 -25.67 19.90 11.65
C ILE A 45 -25.82 21.41 11.45
N GLN A 46 -24.92 22.03 10.69
CA GLN A 46 -24.99 23.46 10.39
C GLN A 46 -26.25 23.83 9.58
N ALA A 47 -26.60 23.01 8.58
CA ALA A 47 -27.81 23.22 7.80
C ALA A 47 -29.08 23.11 8.66
N ILE A 48 -29.15 22.12 9.56
CA ILE A 48 -30.29 21.95 10.47
C ILE A 48 -30.37 23.09 11.48
N SER A 49 -29.24 23.57 12.02
CA SER A 49 -29.24 24.70 12.96
C SER A 49 -29.81 26.00 12.36
N SER A 50 -29.77 26.14 11.02
CA SER A 50 -30.36 27.29 10.33
C SER A 50 -31.89 27.23 10.17
N SER A 51 -32.49 26.04 10.26
CA SER A 51 -33.93 25.82 10.11
C SER A 51 -34.37 24.53 10.79
N ASN A 52 -35.28 24.64 11.76
CA ASN A 52 -35.90 23.49 12.45
C ASN A 52 -36.90 22.70 11.57
N LYS A 53 -36.97 23.02 10.28
CA LYS A 53 -37.79 22.36 9.27
C LYS A 53 -36.91 21.93 8.10
N GLY A 54 -37.07 20.69 7.67
CA GLY A 54 -36.26 20.13 6.58
C GLY A 54 -36.71 18.74 6.17
N HIS A 55 -35.87 18.06 5.39
CA HIS A 55 -36.04 16.67 5.02
C HIS A 55 -34.71 15.94 5.23
N ILE A 56 -34.76 14.76 5.85
CA ILE A 56 -33.60 13.90 6.09
C ILE A 56 -33.61 12.79 5.04
N PRO A 57 -32.61 12.71 4.15
CA PRO A 57 -32.53 11.61 3.19
C PRO A 57 -32.18 10.30 3.89
N ILE A 58 -32.89 9.22 3.56
CA ILE A 58 -32.59 7.85 4.03
C ILE A 58 -32.06 6.92 2.92
N GLY A 59 -31.93 7.45 1.69
CA GLY A 59 -31.43 6.74 0.52
C GLY A 59 -32.51 6.39 -0.50
N ALA A 60 -32.10 5.89 -1.67
CA ALA A 60 -32.99 5.50 -2.79
C ALA A 60 -34.00 6.59 -3.23
N GLY A 61 -33.66 7.87 -3.03
CA GLY A 61 -34.55 9.00 -3.31
C GLY A 61 -35.67 9.22 -2.28
N VAL A 62 -35.65 8.50 -1.15
CA VAL A 62 -36.62 8.63 -0.06
C VAL A 62 -36.09 9.60 1.00
N MET A 63 -36.97 10.48 1.48
CA MET A 63 -36.67 11.46 2.51
C MET A 63 -37.76 11.49 3.59
N ILE A 64 -37.36 11.74 4.84
CA ILE A 64 -38.26 11.89 6.00
C ILE A 64 -38.40 13.37 6.34
N PRO A 65 -39.62 13.93 6.46
CA PRO A 65 -39.80 15.31 6.88
C PRO A 65 -39.36 15.49 8.33
N LEU A 66 -38.53 16.50 8.57
CA LEU A 66 -38.15 16.97 9.90
C LEU A 66 -38.95 18.23 10.21
N ASN A 67 -39.71 18.21 11.30
CA ASN A 67 -40.45 19.36 11.80
C ASN A 67 -40.35 19.38 13.32
N SER A 68 -39.46 20.21 13.85
CA SER A 68 -39.25 20.37 15.28
C SER A 68 -39.67 21.78 15.73
N GLU A 69 -40.27 21.89 16.91
CA GLU A 69 -40.65 23.17 17.50
C GLU A 69 -39.42 23.95 18.01
N SER A 70 -38.40 23.22 18.47
CA SER A 70 -37.10 23.74 18.94
C SER A 70 -35.94 23.08 18.20
N GLU A 71 -34.73 23.60 18.37
CA GLU A 71 -33.52 22.95 17.87
C GLU A 71 -33.40 21.56 18.53
N PRO A 72 -33.35 20.46 17.75
CA PRO A 72 -33.29 19.12 18.32
C PRO A 72 -31.95 18.89 19.02
N SER A 73 -31.90 17.99 19.99
CA SER A 73 -30.63 17.49 20.50
C SER A 73 -30.00 16.50 19.51
N THR A 74 -28.70 16.31 19.64
CA THR A 74 -27.92 15.39 18.79
C THR A 74 -27.36 14.27 19.63
N LEU A 75 -27.46 13.03 19.15
CA LEU A 75 -26.88 11.88 19.81
C LEU A 75 -25.53 11.57 19.19
N VAL A 76 -24.46 11.63 19.98
CA VAL A 76 -23.09 11.44 19.51
C VAL A 76 -22.47 10.19 20.14
N ASP A 77 -21.86 9.35 19.30
CA ASP A 77 -21.06 8.21 19.75
C ASP A 77 -19.71 8.70 20.31
N LEU A 78 -19.41 8.32 21.55
CA LEU A 78 -18.14 8.55 22.23
C LEU A 78 -17.18 7.35 22.13
N GLY A 79 -17.68 6.21 21.64
CA GLY A 79 -16.97 4.94 21.53
C GLY A 79 -17.42 3.92 22.58
N SER A 80 -17.06 2.65 22.35
CA SER A 80 -17.37 1.53 23.26
C SER A 80 -18.88 1.34 23.53
N GLY A 81 -19.74 1.77 22.60
CA GLY A 81 -21.19 1.72 22.75
C GLY A 81 -21.76 2.79 23.69
N VAL A 82 -20.98 3.83 24.04
CA VAL A 82 -21.44 4.93 24.88
C VAL A 82 -21.84 6.12 24.01
N PHE A 83 -23.08 6.57 24.19
CA PHE A 83 -23.65 7.70 23.48
C PHE A 83 -23.93 8.85 24.44
N ALA A 84 -23.71 10.07 23.97
CA ALA A 84 -24.03 11.29 24.71
C ALA A 84 -24.97 12.17 23.90
N GLU A 85 -26.00 12.68 24.56
CA GLU A 85 -26.86 13.72 24.02
C GLU A 85 -26.18 15.08 24.17
N LYS A 86 -26.10 15.84 23.07
CA LYS A 86 -25.37 17.11 22.98
C LYS A 86 -26.17 18.15 22.20
N SER A 87 -25.92 19.42 22.52
CA SER A 87 -26.43 20.55 21.73
C SER A 87 -25.76 20.56 20.34
N HIS A 88 -26.35 21.28 19.39
CA HIS A 88 -25.76 21.46 18.06
C HIS A 88 -24.40 22.17 18.15
N GLU A 89 -24.26 23.16 19.03
CA GLU A 89 -23.00 23.87 19.26
C GLU A 89 -21.90 22.91 19.76
N ASP A 90 -22.18 22.14 20.81
CA ASP A 90 -21.23 21.17 21.38
C ASP A 90 -20.83 20.10 20.35
N THR A 91 -21.80 19.62 19.57
CA THR A 91 -21.57 18.63 18.52
C THR A 91 -20.74 19.21 17.38
N THR A 92 -20.99 20.47 16.99
CA THR A 92 -20.19 21.16 15.98
C THR A 92 -18.75 21.30 16.44
N GLN A 93 -18.52 21.77 17.67
CA GLN A 93 -17.17 21.89 18.24
C GLN A 93 -16.46 20.53 18.30
N LEU A 94 -17.18 19.47 18.69
CA LEU A 94 -16.66 18.12 18.73
C LEU A 94 -16.27 17.59 17.34
N LEU A 95 -17.12 17.82 16.32
CA LEU A 95 -16.84 17.41 14.95
C LEU A 95 -15.63 18.16 14.36
N ILE A 96 -15.51 19.47 14.61
CA ILE A 96 -14.33 20.26 14.22
C ILE A 96 -13.08 19.70 14.86
N LYS A 97 -13.12 19.43 16.17
CA LYS A 97 -11.97 18.85 16.89
C LYS A 97 -11.56 17.50 16.31
N ARG A 98 -12.53 16.61 16.05
CA ARG A 98 -12.27 15.31 15.41
C ARG A 98 -11.70 15.46 14.00
N SER A 99 -12.21 16.39 13.19
CA SER A 99 -11.67 16.66 11.85
C SER A 99 -10.20 17.06 11.92
N ASN A 100 -9.85 17.98 12.83
CA ASN A 100 -8.46 18.41 13.00
C ASN A 100 -7.55 17.24 13.44
N GLU A 101 -8.02 16.39 14.36
CA GLU A 101 -7.27 15.19 14.80
C GLU A 101 -7.05 14.20 13.63
N LEU A 102 -8.03 14.06 12.74
CA LEU A 102 -7.92 13.21 11.55
C LEU A 102 -6.98 13.82 10.49
N GLU A 103 -7.00 15.13 10.30
CA GLU A 103 -6.07 15.84 9.42
C GLU A 103 -4.62 15.71 9.91
N ASP A 104 -4.39 15.84 11.22
CA ASP A 104 -3.10 15.59 11.84
C ASP A 104 -2.64 14.14 11.61
N LEU A 105 -3.55 13.16 11.74
CA LEU A 105 -3.26 11.76 11.44
C LEU A 105 -2.91 11.57 9.96
N GLN A 106 -3.66 12.20 9.05
CA GLN A 106 -3.42 12.13 7.61
C GLN A 106 -2.02 12.66 7.27
N SER A 107 -1.63 13.80 7.85
CA SER A 107 -0.31 14.39 7.64
C SER A 107 0.81 13.43 8.06
N LYS A 108 0.65 12.72 9.19
CA LYS A 108 1.61 11.72 9.68
C LYS A 108 1.73 10.55 8.72
N LEU A 109 0.62 10.00 8.24
CA LEU A 109 0.62 8.90 7.29
C LEU A 109 1.23 9.30 5.93
N LEU A 110 0.96 10.53 5.46
CA LEU A 110 1.57 11.05 4.23
C LEU A 110 3.09 11.19 4.36
N ASN A 111 3.58 11.68 5.50
CA ASN A 111 5.00 11.75 5.80
C ASN A 111 5.64 10.36 5.87
N GLU A 112 4.99 9.40 6.53
CA GLU A 112 5.48 8.02 6.63
C GLU A 112 5.53 7.35 5.24
N ARG A 113 4.52 7.58 4.41
CA ARG A 113 4.49 7.13 3.00
C ARG A 113 5.67 7.71 2.22
N GLU A 114 5.95 9.00 2.34
CA GLU A 114 7.08 9.64 1.65
C GLU A 114 8.42 9.05 2.09
N GLN A 115 8.61 8.83 3.39
CA GLN A 115 9.80 8.18 3.93
C GLN A 115 9.98 6.75 3.40
N LEU A 116 8.91 5.96 3.35
CA LEU A 116 8.97 4.60 2.79
C LEU A 116 9.30 4.60 1.30
N THR A 117 8.69 5.50 0.53
CA THR A 117 9.00 5.64 -0.90
C THR A 117 10.48 5.96 -1.10
N HIS A 118 11.04 6.91 -0.33
CA HIS A 118 12.47 7.23 -0.39
C HIS A 118 13.35 6.02 -0.01
N LEU A 119 12.97 5.24 1.00
CA LEU A 119 13.71 4.04 1.39
C LEU A 119 13.66 2.95 0.30
N ILE A 120 12.51 2.78 -0.35
CA ILE A 120 12.35 1.82 -1.46
C ILE A 120 13.22 2.23 -2.65
N THR A 121 13.22 3.50 -3.04
CA THR A 121 14.03 3.98 -4.16
C THR A 121 15.52 3.83 -3.86
N THR A 122 15.97 4.28 -2.69
CA THR A 122 17.38 4.17 -2.26
C THR A 122 17.86 2.72 -2.24
N ASN A 123 17.09 1.82 -1.62
CA ASN A 123 17.44 0.40 -1.55
C ASN A 123 17.42 -0.26 -2.94
N SER A 124 16.54 0.17 -3.83
CA SER A 124 16.48 -0.36 -5.20
C SER A 124 17.70 0.07 -6.02
N GLU A 125 18.12 1.33 -5.90
CA GLU A 125 19.35 1.83 -6.55
C GLU A 125 20.61 1.13 -6.02
N GLU A 126 20.70 0.89 -4.71
CA GLU A 126 21.80 0.13 -4.11
C GLU A 126 21.82 -1.32 -4.61
N PHE A 127 20.64 -1.93 -4.78
CA PHE A 127 20.51 -3.28 -5.30
C PHE A 127 21.00 -3.38 -6.74
N GLU A 128 20.60 -2.44 -7.60
CA GLU A 128 21.04 -2.38 -8.99
C GLU A 128 22.56 -2.20 -9.10
N LYS A 129 23.15 -1.30 -8.29
CA LYS A 129 24.62 -1.10 -8.25
C LYS A 129 25.35 -2.38 -7.86
N LEU A 130 24.91 -3.05 -6.78
CA LEU A 130 25.53 -4.30 -6.33
C LEU A 130 25.34 -5.44 -7.34
N ALA A 131 24.18 -5.53 -7.99
CA ALA A 131 23.90 -6.54 -9.01
C ALA A 131 24.79 -6.35 -10.25
N GLN A 132 25.04 -5.11 -10.66
CA GLN A 132 25.91 -4.80 -11.80
C GLN A 132 27.37 -5.15 -11.49
N VAL A 133 27.87 -4.82 -10.30
CA VAL A 133 29.22 -5.21 -9.85
C VAL A 133 29.38 -6.74 -9.79
N PHE A 134 28.38 -7.44 -9.25
CA PHE A 134 28.40 -8.90 -9.16
C PHE A 134 28.38 -9.58 -10.54
N SER A 135 27.57 -9.07 -11.48
CA SER A 135 27.50 -9.57 -12.87
C SER A 135 28.83 -9.36 -13.61
N SER A 136 29.45 -8.19 -13.41
CA SER A 136 30.74 -7.84 -14.04
C SER A 136 31.90 -8.70 -13.53
N GLN A 137 31.88 -9.08 -12.24
CA GLN A 137 32.87 -10.00 -11.64
C GLN A 137 32.70 -11.46 -12.10
N GLN A 138 31.47 -11.89 -12.42
CA GLN A 138 31.23 -13.22 -12.99
C GLN A 138 31.75 -13.33 -14.43
N GLU A 139 31.66 -12.27 -15.24
CA GLU A 139 32.17 -12.26 -16.61
C GLU A 139 33.71 -12.30 -16.67
N GLN A 140 34.42 -11.58 -15.77
CA GLN A 140 35.89 -11.61 -15.74
C GLN A 140 36.48 -12.95 -15.28
N ASN A 141 35.78 -13.70 -14.41
CA ASN A 141 36.22 -15.03 -13.99
C ASN A 141 35.98 -16.13 -15.04
N GLN A 142 35.25 -15.85 -16.13
CA GLN A 142 35.10 -16.79 -17.25
C GLN A 142 36.15 -16.56 -18.36
N SER A 143 36.82 -15.40 -18.39
CA SER A 143 37.84 -15.08 -19.41
C SER A 143 39.28 -15.50 -19.08
N ALA A 144 39.56 -16.06 -17.89
CA ALA A 144 40.91 -16.49 -17.49
C ALA A 144 41.14 -18.01 -17.57
N GLY A 145 40.20 -18.78 -18.15
CA GLY A 145 40.21 -20.25 -18.12
C GLY A 145 40.45 -20.97 -19.45
N ASP A 146 40.76 -20.26 -20.56
CA ASP A 146 40.71 -20.88 -21.90
C ASP A 146 41.97 -20.72 -22.78
N GLU A 147 43.16 -20.51 -22.18
CA GLU A 147 44.42 -20.42 -22.96
C GLU A 147 45.52 -21.44 -22.57
N SER A 148 45.17 -22.60 -22.03
CA SER A 148 46.17 -23.68 -21.94
C SER A 148 45.56 -25.04 -22.17
N GLU A 149 46.10 -25.72 -23.18
CA GLU A 149 45.85 -27.10 -23.62
C GLU A 149 44.75 -27.29 -24.67
N LYS A 150 45.15 -27.12 -25.95
CA LYS A 150 44.90 -28.12 -27.00
C LYS A 150 45.74 -27.86 -28.25
N GLU A 151 46.99 -28.28 -28.18
CA GLU A 151 47.72 -28.69 -29.37
C GLU A 151 48.15 -30.15 -29.20
N LEU A 152 47.99 -30.93 -30.29
CA LEU A 152 48.38 -32.34 -30.50
C LEU A 152 47.45 -33.47 -29.97
N GLN A 153 46.55 -33.98 -30.82
CA GLN A 153 46.82 -35.15 -31.71
C GLN A 153 45.55 -35.80 -32.30
N LYS A 154 45.73 -36.38 -33.49
CA LYS A 154 44.75 -36.80 -34.50
C LYS A 154 44.18 -38.23 -34.29
N SER A 155 42.84 -38.37 -34.35
CA SER A 155 42.03 -39.49 -34.95
C SER A 155 42.18 -40.94 -34.40
N PRO A 156 41.24 -41.92 -34.66
CA PRO A 156 40.15 -41.94 -35.65
C PRO A 156 38.74 -42.38 -35.16
N ARG A 157 37.75 -42.21 -36.06
CA ARG A 157 36.31 -42.47 -35.93
C ARG A 157 35.91 -43.93 -36.19
N LYS A 158 34.80 -44.41 -35.58
CA LYS A 158 33.67 -45.23 -36.15
C LYS A 158 32.77 -45.82 -35.03
N PRO A 159 31.53 -46.31 -35.29
CA PRO A 159 30.41 -45.76 -36.09
C PRO A 159 29.07 -45.71 -35.30
N ARG A 160 28.10 -44.92 -35.79
CA ARG A 160 26.71 -44.82 -35.27
C ARG A 160 25.91 -46.11 -35.54
N ARG A 161 25.14 -46.58 -34.54
CA ARG A 161 23.98 -47.46 -34.77
C ARG A 161 22.69 -46.68 -34.51
N ARG A 162 21.81 -46.69 -35.51
CA ARG A 162 20.41 -46.24 -35.47
C ARG A 162 19.54 -47.36 -34.87
N PHE A 163 18.62 -47.01 -33.98
CA PHE A 163 17.38 -47.73 -33.63
C PHE A 163 16.67 -46.78 -32.65
N GLY A 164 15.51 -46.16 -32.88
CA GLY A 164 14.29 -46.63 -33.55
C GLY A 164 13.22 -46.73 -32.46
N SER A 165 12.09 -45.99 -32.63
CA SER A 165 10.73 -46.16 -32.02
C SER A 165 10.64 -46.21 -30.47
N GLU A 166 9.79 -45.48 -29.74
CA GLU A 166 8.33 -45.23 -29.79
C GLU A 166 8.04 -44.16 -28.70
N LEU A 167 7.32 -43.06 -28.97
CA LEU A 167 5.87 -42.92 -28.76
C LEU A 167 5.31 -43.67 -27.54
N THR A 168 4.95 -42.92 -26.49
CA THR A 168 3.66 -43.06 -25.79
C THR A 168 3.42 -41.79 -24.96
N LEU A 169 2.40 -41.04 -25.36
CA LEU A 169 1.63 -40.14 -24.50
C LEU A 169 0.67 -41.05 -23.72
N ASP A 170 0.70 -40.99 -22.39
CA ASP A 170 -0.31 -41.63 -21.55
C ASP A 170 -1.26 -40.56 -20.99
N ASP A 171 -2.53 -40.75 -21.37
CA ASP A 171 -3.85 -40.31 -20.86
C ASP A 171 -4.04 -38.95 -20.16
#